data_AF-A0A4Q8B7G8-F1
#
_entry.id   AF-A0A4Q8B7G8-F1
#
_cell.length_a   1.000
_cell.length_b   1.000
_cell.length_c   1.000
_cell.angle_alpha   90.00
_cell.angle_beta   90.00
_cell.angle_gamma   90.00
#
_symmetry.space_group_name_H-M   'P 1'
#
loop_
_entity.id
_entity.type
_entity.pdbx_description
1 polymer ?
#
loop_
_entity_poly.entity_id
_entity_poly.type
_entity_poly.pdbx_seq_one_letter_code
_entity_poly.pdbx_strand_id
1 'polypeptide(L)'
;MEQATLAKEIKAEGGENTAGPWRIAYIVEGAEPWYRADGGKQVLREPAAGETHHIEIIPIEAATGRVIPEVPIRLEVIDASGKVVDAKDLNFYYAEFFHYANNFAIPQAGTYTLRATLGVPTFLRHGEKGHEPALAEGATATFTGVKLEPTT
;
A
#
# COMPACT_ATOMS: atom_id res chain seq x y z
N MET A 1 20.52 0.00 -1.66
CA MET A 1 19.98 -0.72 -2.83
C MET A 1 18.46 -0.66 -2.77
N GLU A 2 17.82 -1.22 -1.74
CA GLU A 2 16.36 -1.15 -1.51
C GLU A 2 15.73 0.24 -1.75
N GLN A 3 16.18 1.29 -1.04
CA GLN A 3 15.62 2.65 -1.19
C GLN A 3 15.75 3.23 -2.61
N ALA A 4 16.78 2.84 -3.35
CA ALA A 4 16.95 3.27 -4.73
C ALA A 4 16.00 2.50 -5.67
N THR A 5 15.78 1.20 -5.41
CA THR A 5 14.79 0.39 -6.12
C THR A 5 13.38 0.92 -5.88
N LEU A 6 13.00 1.15 -4.61
CA LEU A 6 11.72 1.74 -4.24
C LEU A 6 11.48 3.08 -4.94
N ALA A 7 12.46 3.99 -4.91
CA ALA A 7 12.34 5.28 -5.59
C ALA A 7 12.19 5.16 -7.12
N LYS A 8 12.86 4.16 -7.73
CA LYS A 8 12.73 3.88 -9.17
C LYS A 8 11.33 3.38 -9.50
N GLU A 9 10.78 2.46 -8.71
CA GLU A 9 9.47 1.86 -8.97
C GLU A 9 8.32 2.84 -8.72
N ILE A 10 8.37 3.61 -7.63
CA ILE A 10 7.39 4.71 -7.39
C ILE A 10 7.37 5.68 -8.57
N LYS A 11 8.53 6.02 -9.14
CA LYS A 11 8.62 6.93 -10.29
C LYS A 11 8.04 6.32 -11.57
N ALA A 12 8.17 5.01 -11.74
CA ALA A 12 7.75 4.31 -12.95
C ALA A 12 6.25 4.02 -12.95
N GLU A 13 5.75 3.45 -11.86
CA GLU A 13 4.43 2.79 -11.79
C GLU A 13 3.52 3.39 -10.72
N GLY A 14 3.93 4.50 -10.11
CA GLY A 14 3.34 4.94 -8.86
C GLY A 14 3.32 6.45 -8.65
N GLY A 15 3.26 6.80 -7.37
CA GLY A 15 3.29 8.17 -6.89
C GLY A 15 3.35 8.20 -5.38
N GLU A 16 3.51 9.39 -4.81
CA GLU A 16 3.64 9.54 -3.36
C GLU A 16 3.06 10.86 -2.87
N ASN A 17 2.75 10.88 -1.57
CA ASN A 17 2.24 12.03 -0.86
C ASN A 17 2.79 12.03 0.58
N THR A 18 2.67 13.16 1.27
CA THR A 18 3.06 13.29 2.67
C THR A 18 1.85 13.65 3.53
N ALA A 19 1.83 13.12 4.76
CA ALA A 19 0.79 13.39 5.75
C ALA A 19 1.42 13.37 7.15
N GLY A 20 1.75 14.56 7.67
CA GLY A 20 2.45 14.68 8.94
C GLY A 20 3.80 13.94 8.93
N PRO A 21 4.07 13.01 9.86
CA PRO A 21 5.33 12.25 9.91
C PRO A 21 5.43 11.15 8.83
N TRP A 22 4.38 10.95 8.03
CA TRP A 22 4.32 9.92 7.00
C TRP A 22 4.71 10.47 5.62
N ARG A 23 5.55 9.71 4.92
CA ARG A 23 5.59 9.67 3.45
C ARG A 23 4.87 8.39 3.04
N ILE A 24 3.91 8.50 2.13
CA ILE A 24 3.05 7.38 1.74
C ILE A 24 3.14 7.29 0.22
N ALA A 25 3.66 6.18 -0.27
CA ALA A 25 3.73 5.90 -1.69
C ALA A 25 2.73 4.83 -2.10
N TYR A 26 2.38 4.80 -3.38
CA TYR A 26 1.66 3.72 -4.02
C TYR A 26 2.39 3.26 -5.28
N ILE A 27 2.18 2.00 -5.64
CA ILE A 27 2.61 1.38 -6.90
C ILE A 27 1.41 0.60 -7.45
N VAL A 28 1.22 0.60 -8.76
CA VAL A 28 0.17 -0.17 -9.44
C VAL A 28 0.82 -1.12 -10.43
N GLU A 29 0.47 -2.40 -10.32
CA GLU A 29 0.89 -3.44 -11.26
C GLU A 29 -0.29 -4.31 -11.67
N GLY A 30 -0.04 -5.28 -12.56
CA GLY A 30 -1.01 -6.32 -12.89
C GLY A 30 -1.29 -7.21 -11.67
N ALA A 31 -2.44 -7.87 -11.62
CA ALA A 31 -2.74 -8.76 -10.51
C ALA A 31 -1.69 -9.88 -10.37
N GLU A 32 -1.16 -10.04 -9.15
CA GLU A 32 -0.04 -10.96 -8.89
C GLU A 32 -0.44 -12.15 -8.01
N PRO A 33 0.22 -13.31 -8.16
CA PRO A 33 0.11 -14.40 -7.20
C PRO A 33 0.97 -14.13 -5.96
N TRP A 34 0.58 -14.68 -4.81
CA TRP A 34 1.41 -14.60 -3.60
C TRP A 34 1.34 -15.84 -2.74
N TYR A 35 2.40 -16.06 -1.95
CA TYR A 35 2.38 -17.09 -0.91
C TYR A 35 1.71 -16.58 0.35
N ARG A 36 0.86 -17.41 0.95
CA ARG A 36 0.27 -17.15 2.27
C ARG A 36 0.43 -18.35 3.19
N ALA A 37 0.45 -18.08 4.48
CA ALA A 37 0.40 -19.12 5.49
C ALA A 37 -1.00 -19.76 5.55
N ASP A 38 -1.06 -21.08 5.40
CA ASP A 38 -2.27 -21.89 5.58
C ASP A 38 -1.87 -23.20 6.27
N GLY A 39 -2.41 -23.44 7.47
CA GLY A 39 -2.10 -24.64 8.27
C GLY A 39 -0.60 -24.85 8.55
N GLY A 40 0.18 -23.77 8.71
CA GLY A 40 1.63 -23.82 8.94
C GLY A 40 2.47 -24.10 7.69
N LYS A 41 1.87 -24.06 6.49
CA LYS A 41 2.57 -24.17 5.20
C LYS A 41 2.39 -22.89 4.38
N GLN A 42 3.32 -22.64 3.47
CA GLN A 42 3.16 -21.60 2.46
C GLN A 42 2.42 -22.18 1.26
N VAL A 43 1.31 -21.56 0.89
CA VAL A 43 0.48 -21.95 -0.26
C VAL A 43 0.40 -20.78 -1.23
N LEU A 44 0.69 -21.05 -2.50
CA LEU A 44 0.54 -20.07 -3.57
C LEU A 44 -0.95 -19.80 -3.79
N ARG A 45 -1.31 -18.52 -3.75
CA ARG A 45 -2.62 -18.01 -4.07
C ARG A 45 -2.52 -17.25 -5.38
N GLU A 46 -3.10 -17.82 -6.42
CA GLU A 46 -3.24 -17.16 -7.73
C GLU A 46 -4.25 -16.00 -7.64
N PRO A 47 -4.14 -14.98 -8.53
CA PRO A 47 -5.19 -14.00 -8.74
C PRO A 47 -6.56 -14.68 -8.92
N ALA A 48 -7.57 -14.18 -8.22
CA ALA A 48 -8.94 -14.68 -8.39
C ALA A 48 -9.53 -14.15 -9.71
N ALA A 49 -10.57 -14.82 -10.22
CA ALA A 49 -11.30 -14.32 -11.37
C ALA A 49 -11.83 -12.90 -11.11
N GLY A 50 -11.49 -11.96 -12.00
CA GLY A 50 -11.88 -10.55 -11.90
C GLY A 50 -10.91 -9.66 -11.13
N GLU A 51 -9.90 -10.22 -10.46
CA GLU A 51 -8.78 -9.41 -9.97
C GLU A 51 -7.88 -9.01 -11.14
N THR A 52 -7.63 -7.70 -11.26
CA THR A 52 -6.94 -7.13 -12.43
C THR A 52 -5.66 -6.40 -12.07
N HIS A 53 -5.56 -5.85 -10.86
CA HIS A 53 -4.40 -5.05 -10.45
C HIS A 53 -3.90 -5.48 -9.08
N HIS A 54 -2.59 -5.49 -8.91
CA HIS A 54 -1.94 -5.48 -7.61
C HIS A 54 -1.68 -4.02 -7.24
N ILE A 55 -2.27 -3.55 -6.13
CA ILE A 55 -2.09 -2.15 -5.71
C ILE A 55 -1.38 -2.15 -4.37
N GLU A 56 -0.21 -1.53 -4.36
CA GLU A 56 0.65 -1.42 -3.20
C GLU A 56 0.52 -0.06 -2.52
N ILE A 57 0.69 -0.04 -1.21
CA ILE A 57 0.89 1.12 -0.37
C ILE A 57 2.15 0.90 0.47
N ILE A 58 3.07 1.85 0.41
CA ILE A 58 4.33 1.80 1.12
C ILE A 58 4.31 2.91 2.18
N PRO A 59 4.05 2.57 3.46
CA PRO A 59 4.10 3.53 4.57
C PRO A 59 5.56 3.78 4.97
N ILE A 60 6.01 5.03 4.89
CA ILE A 60 7.41 5.41 5.15
C ILE A 60 7.44 6.47 6.26
N GLU A 61 8.30 6.31 7.25
CA GLU A 61 8.60 7.40 8.19
C GLU A 61 9.42 8.46 7.45
N ALA A 62 8.86 9.66 7.28
CA ALA A 62 9.48 10.71 6.47
C ALA A 62 10.88 11.11 6.98
N ALA A 63 11.10 11.06 8.29
CA ALA A 63 12.36 11.45 8.92
C ALA A 63 13.51 10.45 8.68
N THR A 64 13.21 9.16 8.51
CA THR A 64 14.23 8.11 8.44
C THR A 64 14.27 7.39 7.10
N GLY A 65 13.22 7.52 6.29
CA GLY A 65 13.05 6.78 5.04
C GLY A 65 12.72 5.29 5.24
N ARG A 66 12.51 4.83 6.47
CA ARG A 66 12.19 3.43 6.74
C ARG A 66 10.77 3.11 6.33
N VAL A 67 10.58 1.99 5.65
CA VAL A 67 9.25 1.37 5.51
C VAL A 67 8.81 0.87 6.88
N ILE A 68 7.55 1.15 7.23
CA ILE A 68 7.01 0.91 8.55
C ILE A 68 6.18 -0.38 8.55
N PRO A 69 6.57 -1.39 9.34
CA PRO A 69 5.80 -2.62 9.48
C PRO A 69 4.66 -2.45 10.50
N GLU A 70 3.84 -3.49 10.62
CA GLU A 70 2.70 -3.57 11.55
C GLU A 70 1.74 -2.38 11.50
N VAL A 71 1.56 -1.76 10.33
CA VAL A 71 0.55 -0.74 10.06
C VAL A 71 -0.71 -1.41 9.52
N PRO A 72 -1.87 -1.28 10.18
CA PRO A 72 -3.13 -1.66 9.56
C PRO A 72 -3.45 -0.65 8.45
N ILE A 73 -3.62 -1.12 7.22
CA ILE A 73 -3.91 -0.26 6.06
C ILE A 73 -5.17 -0.73 5.36
N ARG A 74 -6.10 0.20 5.16
CA ARG A 74 -7.26 0.03 4.29
C ARG A 74 -7.12 0.91 3.06
N LEU A 75 -7.31 0.33 1.87
CA LEU A 75 -7.28 1.04 0.61
C LEU A 75 -8.64 0.98 -0.07
N GLU A 76 -9.11 2.14 -0.53
CA GLU A 76 -10.32 2.28 -1.33
C GLU A 76 -9.95 2.79 -2.72
N VAL A 77 -10.49 2.14 -3.76
CA VAL A 77 -10.40 2.58 -5.14
C VAL A 77 -11.70 3.27 -5.52
N ILE A 78 -11.62 4.54 -5.91
CA ILE A 78 -12.77 5.43 -6.09
C ILE A 78 -12.83 5.90 -7.55
N ASP A 79 -13.98 5.73 -8.20
CA ASP A 79 -14.18 6.17 -9.58
C ASP A 79 -14.44 7.68 -9.71
N ALA A 80 -14.54 8.16 -10.94
CA ALA A 80 -14.78 9.58 -11.23
C ALA A 80 -16.13 10.12 -10.71
N SER A 81 -17.09 9.27 -10.36
CA SER A 81 -18.35 9.67 -9.74
C SER A 81 -18.25 9.81 -8.21
N GLY A 82 -17.10 9.44 -7.63
CA GLY A 82 -16.88 9.38 -6.19
C GLY A 82 -17.35 8.07 -5.55
N LYS A 83 -17.71 7.06 -6.35
CA LYS A 83 -18.12 5.76 -5.85
C LYS A 83 -16.89 4.88 -5.59
N VAL A 84 -16.86 4.24 -4.41
CA VAL A 84 -15.90 3.17 -4.11
C VAL A 84 -16.25 1.96 -4.98
N VAL A 85 -15.35 1.58 -5.89
CA VAL A 85 -15.53 0.42 -6.78
C VAL A 85 -15.00 -0.87 -6.17
N ASP A 86 -13.96 -0.78 -5.34
CA ASP A 86 -13.45 -1.87 -4.51
C ASP A 86 -12.71 -1.29 -3.29
N ALA A 87 -12.66 -2.04 -2.20
CA ALA A 87 -11.98 -1.62 -0.98
C ALA A 87 -11.55 -2.81 -0.13
N LYS A 88 -10.29 -2.85 0.27
CA LYS A 88 -9.68 -3.98 0.96
C LYS A 88 -8.75 -3.52 2.06
N ASP A 89 -8.62 -4.38 3.07
CA ASP A 89 -7.48 -4.30 3.97
C ASP A 89 -6.27 -4.94 3.26
N LEU A 90 -5.10 -4.33 3.44
CA LEU A 90 -3.89 -4.74 2.75
C LEU A 90 -3.09 -5.73 3.59
N ASN A 91 -2.45 -6.68 2.91
CA ASN A 91 -1.55 -7.65 3.55
C ASN A 91 -0.13 -7.10 3.55
N PHE A 92 0.68 -7.46 4.54
CA PHE A 92 2.09 -7.12 4.58
C PHE A 92 2.91 -8.13 3.78
N TYR A 93 3.74 -7.65 2.86
CA TYR A 93 4.56 -8.46 1.95
C TYR A 93 6.04 -8.31 2.25
N TYR A 94 6.75 -9.42 2.05
CA TYR A 94 8.21 -9.45 1.94
C TYR A 94 8.57 -9.78 0.49
N ALA A 95 9.04 -8.78 -0.25
CA ALA A 95 9.50 -8.88 -1.64
C ALA A 95 10.84 -8.14 -1.79
N GLU A 96 11.08 -7.47 -2.92
CA GLU A 96 12.27 -6.62 -3.13
C GLU A 96 12.39 -5.52 -2.04
N PHE A 97 11.25 -5.05 -1.52
CA PHE A 97 11.12 -4.28 -0.29
C PHE A 97 9.85 -4.70 0.45
N PHE A 98 9.75 -4.31 1.72
CA PHE A 98 8.49 -4.43 2.45
C PHE A 98 7.44 -3.47 1.88
N HIS A 99 6.22 -3.96 1.72
CA HIS A 99 5.08 -3.13 1.30
C HIS A 99 3.76 -3.73 1.79
N TYR A 100 2.67 -2.99 1.59
CA TYR A 100 1.32 -3.47 1.87
C TYR A 100 0.52 -3.52 0.58
N ALA A 101 -0.11 -4.65 0.27
CA ALA A 101 -0.83 -4.76 -0.98
C ALA A 101 -2.01 -5.73 -0.94
N ASN A 102 -2.81 -5.68 -2.00
CA ASN A 102 -3.82 -6.67 -2.32
C ASN A 102 -4.11 -6.62 -3.82
N ASN A 103 -4.71 -7.69 -4.35
CA ASN A 103 -5.28 -7.63 -5.69
C ASN A 103 -6.68 -7.03 -5.65
N PHE A 104 -6.99 -6.15 -6.60
CA PHE A 104 -8.25 -5.43 -6.72
C PHE A 104 -9.01 -5.81 -7.99
N ALA A 105 -10.34 -5.77 -7.90
CA ALA A 105 -11.22 -5.99 -9.05
C ALA A 105 -11.64 -4.66 -9.65
N ILE A 106 -10.87 -4.19 -10.65
CA ILE A 106 -11.16 -2.93 -11.34
C ILE A 106 -12.08 -3.22 -12.54
N PRO A 107 -13.32 -2.69 -12.55
CA PRO A 107 -14.33 -3.12 -13.52
C PRO A 107 -14.05 -2.63 -14.95
N GLN A 108 -13.30 -1.54 -15.11
CA GLN A 108 -13.03 -0.92 -16.40
C GLN A 108 -11.72 -0.12 -16.34
N ALA A 109 -11.02 -0.04 -17.47
CA ALA A 109 -9.84 0.81 -17.58
C ALA A 109 -10.23 2.28 -17.34
N GLY A 110 -9.41 3.04 -16.64
CA GLY A 110 -9.71 4.45 -16.42
C GLY A 110 -8.84 5.15 -15.40
N THR A 111 -9.28 6.35 -15.05
CA THR A 111 -8.66 7.18 -14.03
C THR A 111 -9.45 7.09 -12.73
N TYR A 112 -8.74 6.82 -11.64
CA TYR A 112 -9.28 6.57 -10.32
C TYR A 112 -8.62 7.47 -9.28
N THR A 113 -9.22 7.48 -8.09
CA THR A 113 -8.62 8.00 -6.87
C THR A 113 -8.35 6.84 -5.93
N LEU A 114 -7.13 6.76 -5.41
CA LEU A 114 -6.78 5.86 -4.32
C LEU A 114 -6.88 6.62 -3.00
N ARG A 115 -7.63 6.08 -2.03
CA ARG A 115 -7.69 6.59 -0.66
C ARG A 115 -7.14 5.54 0.30
N ALA A 116 -5.91 5.77 0.77
CA ALA A 116 -5.24 4.90 1.73
C ALA A 116 -5.42 5.46 3.14
N THR A 117 -5.94 4.63 4.04
CA THR A 117 -6.06 4.95 5.48
C THR A 117 -5.11 4.06 6.24
N LEU A 118 -4.09 4.66 6.82
CA LEU A 118 -3.08 4.04 7.68
C LEU A 118 -3.53 4.22 9.13
N GLY A 119 -3.61 3.13 9.89
CA GLY A 119 -3.76 3.21 11.33
C GLY A 119 -2.43 3.44 12.06
N VAL A 120 -2.47 3.35 13.38
CA VAL A 120 -1.28 3.48 14.24
C VAL A 120 -0.50 2.16 14.20
N PRO A 121 0.83 2.18 13.96
CA PRO A 121 1.65 0.97 14.01
C PRO A 121 1.61 0.29 15.38
N THR A 122 1.57 -1.05 15.42
CA THR A 122 1.43 -1.81 16.69
C THR A 122 2.74 -2.29 17.30
N PHE A 123 3.88 -2.07 16.64
CA PHE A 123 5.18 -2.54 17.14
C PHE A 123 5.66 -1.76 18.37
N LEU A 124 6.44 -2.44 19.21
CA LEU A 124 7.02 -1.86 20.43
C LEU A 124 8.17 -0.90 20.13
N ARG A 125 8.32 0.13 20.98
CA ARG A 125 9.35 1.17 20.82
C ARG A 125 10.05 1.45 22.14
N HIS A 126 11.35 1.72 22.07
CA HIS A 126 12.08 2.32 23.20
C HIS A 126 11.75 3.80 23.31
N GLY A 127 11.68 4.33 24.53
CA GLY A 127 11.43 5.75 24.79
C GLY A 127 11.68 6.12 26.23
N GLU A 128 11.80 7.42 26.49
CA GLU A 128 11.90 8.00 27.82
C GLU A 128 10.59 8.71 28.19
N LYS A 129 10.39 8.96 29.49
CA LYS A 129 9.20 9.66 29.97
C LYS A 129 9.13 11.06 29.34
N GLY A 130 8.01 11.37 28.69
CA GLY A 130 7.76 12.67 28.06
C GLY A 130 8.10 12.74 26.57
N HIS A 131 8.63 11.67 25.97
CA HIS A 131 8.79 11.59 24.52
C HIS A 131 7.47 11.21 23.83
N GLU A 132 7.18 11.91 22.74
CA GLU A 132 6.13 11.54 21.79
C GLU A 132 6.76 10.68 20.68
N PRO A 133 6.35 9.42 20.51
CA PRO A 133 6.90 8.57 19.46
C PRO A 133 6.45 9.06 18.09
N ALA A 134 7.34 9.02 17.10
CA ALA A 134 6.96 9.26 15.71
C ALA A 134 5.84 8.29 15.29
N LEU A 135 4.93 8.72 14.40
CA LEU A 135 3.82 7.88 13.93
C LEU A 135 2.89 7.43 15.08
N ALA A 136 2.75 8.24 16.14
CA ALA A 136 1.78 8.01 17.22
C ALA A 136 0.32 8.08 16.72
N GLU A 137 0.11 8.72 15.57
CA GLU A 137 -1.16 8.83 14.87
C GLU A 137 -1.07 8.20 13.48
N GLY A 138 -2.19 7.65 13.02
CA GLY A 138 -2.37 7.21 11.64
C GLY A 138 -2.44 8.38 10.66
N ALA A 139 -2.75 8.09 9.40
CA ALA A 139 -2.91 9.11 8.36
C ALA A 139 -3.85 8.64 7.25
N THR A 140 -4.42 9.61 6.52
CA THR A 140 -5.12 9.34 5.27
C THR A 140 -4.38 10.03 4.12
N ALA A 141 -4.00 9.28 3.10
CA ALA A 141 -3.48 9.80 1.85
C ALA A 141 -4.50 9.61 0.73
N THR A 142 -4.61 10.63 -0.12
CA THR A 142 -5.41 10.56 -1.35
C THR A 142 -4.50 10.79 -2.54
N PHE A 143 -4.60 9.90 -3.53
CA PHE A 143 -3.88 9.98 -4.79
C PHE A 143 -4.91 10.06 -5.91
N THR A 144 -4.99 11.22 -6.57
CA THR A 144 -5.90 11.45 -7.69
C THR A 144 -5.21 11.23 -9.02
N GLY A 145 -5.95 10.88 -10.06
CA GLY A 145 -5.36 10.76 -11.40
C GLY A 145 -4.63 9.43 -11.63
N VAL A 146 -4.88 8.42 -10.78
CA VAL A 146 -4.24 7.11 -10.87
C VAL A 146 -4.84 6.35 -12.04
N LYS A 147 -4.00 5.98 -13.01
CA LYS A 147 -4.43 5.19 -14.17
C LYS A 147 -4.40 3.72 -13.81
N LEU A 148 -5.54 3.05 -13.96
CA LEU A 148 -5.68 1.61 -13.82
C LEU A 148 -6.08 1.07 -15.19
N GLU A 149 -5.14 0.45 -15.88
CA GLU A 149 -5.28 -0.09 -17.23
C GLU A 149 -4.99 -1.58 -17.21
N PRO A 150 -5.69 -2.42 -18.00
CA PRO A 150 -5.39 -3.84 -18.09
C PRO A 150 -3.93 -4.04 -18.47
N THR A 151 -3.16 -4.72 -17.62
CA THR A 151 -1.82 -5.16 -17.96
C THR A 151 -1.92 -6.27 -19.01
N THR A 152 -1.31 -6.04 -20.17
CA THR A 152 -1.21 -6.99 -21.30
C THR A 152 -0.27 -8.14 -21.02
#